data_AF-L1Q417-F1
#
_entry.id   AF-L1Q417-F1
#
_cell.length_a   1.000
_cell.length_b   1.000
_cell.length_c   1.000
_cell.angle_alpha   90.00
_cell.angle_beta   90.00
_cell.angle_gamma   90.00
#
_symmetry.space_group_name_H-M   'P 1'
#
loop_
_entity.id
_entity.type
_entity.pdbx_description
1 polymer ?
#
loop_
_entity_poly.entity_id
_entity_poly.type
_entity_poly.pdbx_seq_one_letter_code
_entity_poly.pdbx_strand_id
1 'polypeptide(L)' 'MKEISLYIHIPFCKQRCFYCDFPTFAGREKFREDYINALVKEIESKCSNYIIKTIFIGGGTHSHLEVKELEK' A
#
# COMPACT_ATOMS: atom_id res chain seq x y z
N MET A 1 8.75 -12.08 -19.95
CA MET A 1 8.59 -11.15 -18.83
C MET A 1 9.21 -11.77 -17.58
N LYS A 2 9.95 -11.00 -16.78
CA LYS A 2 10.59 -11.51 -15.56
C LYS A 2 9.54 -11.71 -14.46
N GLU A 3 9.65 -12.79 -13.70
CA GLU A 3 8.77 -13.04 -12.56
C GLU A 3 9.27 -12.31 -11.31
N ILE A 4 8.36 -11.68 -10.57
CA ILE A 4 8.67 -10.95 -9.33
C ILE A 4 7.60 -11.20 -8.25
N SER A 5 7.97 -10.88 -7.02
CA SER A 5 7.05 -10.66 -5.91
C SER A 5 6.94 -9.17 -5.64
N LEU A 6 5.74 -8.69 -5.35
CA LEU A 6 5.45 -7.28 -5.07
C LEU A 6 5.12 -7.10 -3.59
N TYR A 7 5.82 -6.19 -2.92
CA TYR A 7 5.43 -5.71 -1.59
C TYR A 7 4.78 -4.34 -1.72
N ILE A 8 3.55 -4.22 -1.23
CA ILE A 8 2.80 -2.97 -1.16
C ILE A 8 2.79 -2.51 0.30
N HIS A 9 3.34 -1.32 0.52
CA HIS A 9 3.33 -0.70 1.83
C HIS A 9 2.10 0.21 1.96
N ILE A 10 1.31 0.06 3.02
CA ILE A 10 0.19 0.95 3.35
C ILE A 10 0.55 1.70 4.62
N PRO A 11 0.90 3.00 4.58
CA PRO A 11 1.53 3.66 5.70
C PRO A 11 0.53 4.26 6.71
N PHE A 12 -0.77 3.97 6.61
CA PHE A 12 -1.79 4.60 7.45
C PHE A 12 -2.10 3.76 8.69
N CYS A 13 -2.22 4.42 9.85
CA CYS A 13 -2.65 3.81 11.11
C CYS A 13 -3.59 4.77 11.83
N LYS A 14 -4.58 4.29 12.58
CA LYS A 14 -5.39 5.16 13.44
C LYS A 14 -4.57 5.81 14.56
N GLN A 15 -3.60 5.07 15.09
CA GLN A 15 -2.64 5.56 16.09
C GLN A 15 -1.27 4.96 15.84
N ARG A 16 -0.21 5.67 16.25
CA ARG A 16 1.15 5.13 16.21
C ARG A 16 1.45 4.41 17.53
N CYS A 17 1.75 3.12 17.47
CA CYS A 17 2.19 2.36 18.65
C CYS A 17 3.61 2.78 19.05
N PHE A 18 3.90 2.79 20.36
CA PHE A 18 5.22 3.16 20.88
C PHE A 18 6.35 2.24 20.42
N TYR A 19 6.03 0.99 20.09
CA TYR A 19 6.98 -0.02 19.60
C TYR A 19 7.02 -0.13 18.06
N CYS A 20 6.32 0.75 17.34
CA CYS A 20 6.18 0.60 15.89
C CYS A 20 7.41 1.12 15.14
N ASP A 21 8.16 0.20 14.54
CA ASP A 21 9.32 0.48 13.68
C ASP A 21 8.96 0.67 12.19
N PHE A 22 7.70 0.46 11.82
CA PHE A 22 7.26 0.68 10.44
C PHE A 22 7.06 2.17 10.15
N PRO A 23 7.40 2.64 8.93
CA PRO A 23 7.14 4.01 8.51
C PRO A 23 5.62 4.23 8.37
N THR A 24 5.00 4.77 9.41
CA THR A 24 3.54 4.91 9.50
C THR A 24 3.14 6.33 9.91
N PHE A 25 1.94 6.73 9.47
CA PHE A 25 1.38 8.06 9.67
C PHE A 25 -0.01 7.95 10.29
N ALA A 26 -0.12 8.39 11.55
CA ALA A 26 -1.40 8.51 12.23
C ALA A 26 -2.06 9.87 11.98
N GLY A 27 -3.40 9.89 11.85
CA GLY A 27 -4.16 11.12 11.62
C GLY A 27 -3.97 11.73 10.21
N ARG A 28 -3.51 10.92 9.25
CA ARG A 28 -3.24 11.31 7.86
C ARG A 28 -4.15 10.58 6.85
N GLU A 29 -5.24 9.99 7.32
CA GLU A 29 -6.18 9.17 6.54
C GLU A 29 -6.85 9.95 5.40
N LYS A 30 -6.92 11.28 5.51
CA LYS A 30 -7.39 12.15 4.42
C LYS A 30 -6.58 12.04 3.12
N PHE A 31 -5.34 11.55 3.19
CA PHE A 31 -4.46 11.35 2.03
C PHE A 31 -4.53 9.92 1.46
N ARG A 32 -5.37 9.05 2.03
CA ARG A 32 -5.42 7.63 1.66
C ARG A 32 -5.84 7.45 0.21
N GLU A 33 -6.87 8.17 -0.24
CA GLU A 33 -7.31 8.08 -1.63
C GLU A 33 -6.23 8.54 -2.62
N ASP A 34 -5.58 9.67 -2.34
CA ASP A 34 -4.47 10.17 -3.16
C ASP A 34 -3.30 9.18 -3.21
N TYR A 35 -3.00 8.54 -2.08
CA TYR A 35 -1.96 7.52 -1.98
C TYR A 35 -2.30 6.29 -2.83
N ILE A 36 -3.53 5.77 -2.75
CA ILE A 36 -3.96 4.62 -3.55
C ILE A 36 -3.94 4.96 -5.04
N ASN A 37 -4.41 6.15 -5.43
CA ASN A 37 -4.37 6.60 -6.82
C ASN A 37 -2.93 6.70 -7.36
N ALA A 38 -1.99 7.17 -6.54
CA ALA A 38 -0.57 7.23 -6.90
C ALA A 38 0.05 5.83 -7.00
N LEU A 39 -0.29 4.94 -6.06
CA LEU A 39 0.18 3.56 -6.01
C LEU A 39 -0.25 2.77 -7.25
N VAL A 40 -1.52 2.88 -7.67
CA VAL A 40 -2.03 2.22 -8.89
C VAL A 40 -1.21 2.66 -10.10
N LYS A 41 -1.01 3.97 -10.28
CA LYS A 41 -0.19 4.51 -11.39
C LYS A 41 1.26 4.02 -11.33
N GLU A 42 1.84 3.90 -10.14
CA GLU A 42 3.19 3.38 -9.96
C GLU A 42 3.29 1.91 -10.37
N ILE A 43 2.32 1.08 -9.95
CA ILE A 43 2.26 -0.34 -10.30
C ILE A 43 2.08 -0.51 -11.81
N GLU A 44 1.14 0.22 -12.43
CA GLU A 44 0.94 0.19 -13.88
C GLU A 44 2.21 0.56 -14.65
N SER A 45 2.90 1.62 -14.22
CA SER A 45 4.11 2.10 -14.87
C SER A 45 5.30 1.12 -14.68
N LYS A 46 5.53 0.66 -13.46
CA LYS A 46 6.74 -0.11 -13.12
C LYS A 46 6.60 -1.61 -13.32
N CYS A 47 5.39 -2.15 -13.20
CA CYS A 47 5.15 -3.60 -13.24
C CYS A 47 4.70 -4.12 -14.60
N SER A 48 4.47 -3.24 -15.59
CA SER A 48 4.00 -3.60 -16.94
C SER A 48 4.80 -4.70 -17.65
N ASN A 49 6.11 -4.81 -17.38
CA ASN A 49 7.00 -5.80 -18.01
C ASN A 49 7.28 -7.04 -17.13
N TYR A 50 6.56 -7.19 -16.02
CA TYR A 50 6.78 -8.25 -15.03
C TYR A 50 5.55 -9.13 -14.86
N ILE A 51 5.78 -10.40 -14.52
CA ILE A 51 4.74 -11.31 -14.05
C ILE A 51 4.77 -11.26 -12.52
N ILE A 52 3.73 -10.70 -11.91
CA ILE A 52 3.60 -10.67 -10.46
C ILE A 52 3.07 -12.03 -9.99
N LYS A 53 3.90 -12.81 -9.28
CA LYS A 53 3.52 -14.12 -8.73
C LYS A 53 2.90 -14.04 -7.35
N THR A 54 3.31 -13.04 -6.58
CA THR A 54 2.91 -12.91 -5.17
C THR A 54 2.82 -11.44 -4.83
N ILE A 55 1.77 -11.08 -4.11
CA ILE A 55 1.58 -9.74 -3.56
C ILE A 55 1.55 -9.87 -2.04
N PHE A 56 2.42 -9.11 -1.37
CA PHE A 56 2.42 -8.93 0.07
C PHE A 56 1.98 -7.51 0.38
N ILE A 57 0.97 -7.37 1.24
CA ILE A 57 0.50 -6.06 1.70
C ILE A 57 0.86 -5.94 3.17
N GLY A 58 1.52 -4.85 3.55
CA GLY A 58 1.91 -4.60 4.94
C GLY A 58 2.18 -3.13 5.23
N GLY A 59 2.79 -2.86 6.39
CA GLY A 59 3.13 -1.50 6.81
C GLY A 59 2.37 -1.09 8.06
N GLY A 60 1.57 -0.04 7.96
CA GLY A 60 0.64 0.35 9.00
C GLY A 60 -0.53 -0.62 9.14
N THR A 61 -1.70 -0.11 9.47
CA THR A 61 -2.90 -0.91 9.54
C THR A 61 -3.49 -1.07 8.14
N HIS A 62 -3.01 -2.03 7.37
CA HIS A 62 -3.53 -2.31 6.02
C HIS A 62 -5.04 -2.62 6.01
N SER A 63 -5.61 -3.13 7.11
CA SER A 63 -7.06 -3.31 7.28
C SER A 63 -7.85 -2.03 7.48
N HIS A 64 -7.20 -0.86 7.57
CA HIS A 64 -7.85 0.45 7.59
C HIS A 64 -8.21 0.97 6.18
N LEU A 65 -7.91 0.21 5.12
CA LEU A 65 -8.42 0.49 3.78
C LEU A 65 -9.93 0.19 3.72
N GLU A 66 -10.67 1.05 3.06
CA GLU A 66 -12.07 0.81 2.72
C GLU A 66 -12.17 -0.12 1.52
N VAL A 67 -13.27 -0.88 1.39
CA VAL A 67 -13.48 -1.84 0.29
C VAL A 67 -13.30 -1.16 -1.08
N LYS A 68 -13.83 0.05 -1.24
CA LYS A 68 -13.69 0.86 -2.47
C LYS A 68 -12.24 1.16 -2.86
N GLU A 69 -11.31 1.15 -1.90
CA GLU A 69 -9.89 1.40 -2.12
C GLU A 69 -9.14 0.13 -2.52
N LEU A 70 -9.68 -1.04 -2.15
CA LEU A 70 -9.17 -2.36 -2.54
C LEU A 70 -9.66 -2.81 -3.92
N GLU A 71 -10.78 -2.24 -4.38
CA GLU A 71 -11.38 -2.54 -5.70
C GLU A 71 -10.74 -1.78 -6.87
N LYS A 72 -9.82 -0.86 -6.58
CA LYS A 72 -9.01 -0.14 -7.59
C LYS A 72 -7.86 -1.01 -8.07
#